data_AF-A0A7C6D1Q1-F1
#
_entry.id   AF-A0A7C6D1Q1-F1
#
_cell.length_a   1.000
_cell.length_b   1.000
_cell.length_c   1.000
_cell.angle_alpha   90.00
_cell.angle_beta   90.00
_cell.angle_gamma   90.00
#
_symmetry.space_group_name_H-M   'P 1'
#
loop_
_entity.id
_entity.type
_entity.pdbx_description
1 polymer ?
#
loop_
_entity_poly.entity_id
_entity_poly.type
_entity_poly.pdbx_seq_one_letter_code
_entity_poly.pdbx_strand_id
1 'polypeptide(L)'
;MNNPPDIQHPMRDEAFESAIDLAQHILENANAYHALASEDFPGRDRMRFAVLLVMLEEAGKLYNMVRECEKAAKSDYLSVRVENYYDNCLNGRRALAQILEELRVIDKAGQVLGGKEAGQLPGPDFLREDFCTLKERLLYMPLDRSARDLSFIPSGELMDRLAGAVEHNALAAGEYLHDLGKALGLWITLELKPRKGEGGPHSIRYV
;
A
#
# COMPACT_ATOMS: atom_id res chain seq x y z
N MET A 1 33.81 2.01 -10.54
CA MET A 1 32.65 2.92 -10.48
C MET A 1 31.43 2.04 -10.47
N ASN A 2 30.76 1.93 -9.33
CA ASN A 2 29.56 1.10 -9.18
C ASN A 2 28.39 1.85 -9.83
N ASN A 3 27.84 1.29 -10.91
CA ASN A 3 26.61 1.80 -11.51
C ASN A 3 25.49 1.74 -10.45
N PRO A 4 24.74 2.83 -10.18
CA PRO A 4 23.53 2.73 -9.39
C PRO A 4 22.54 1.82 -10.13
N PRO A 5 21.72 1.02 -9.43
CA PRO A 5 20.78 0.12 -10.10
C PRO A 5 19.81 0.95 -10.95
N ASP A 6 19.63 0.48 -12.18
CA ASP A 6 19.13 1.21 -13.35
C ASP A 6 17.73 1.83 -13.15
N ILE A 7 17.62 3.13 -13.42
CA ILE A 7 16.35 3.83 -13.60
C ILE A 7 15.65 3.23 -14.83
N GLN A 8 14.41 2.79 -14.67
CA GLN A 8 13.63 2.27 -15.79
C GLN A 8 12.84 3.40 -16.47
N HIS A 9 12.76 3.34 -17.80
CA HIS A 9 12.08 4.32 -18.64
C HIS A 9 10.95 3.69 -19.45
N PRO A 10 9.81 3.34 -18.82
CA PRO A 10 8.63 2.87 -19.54
C PRO A 10 8.01 3.98 -20.41
N MET A 11 7.29 3.57 -21.46
CA MET A 11 6.41 4.46 -22.20
C MET A 11 5.29 4.98 -21.29
N ARG A 12 4.82 6.20 -21.54
CA ARG A 12 3.77 6.83 -20.74
C ARG A 12 2.54 5.93 -20.61
N ASP A 13 2.01 5.46 -21.73
CA ASP A 13 0.77 4.69 -21.76
C ASP A 13 0.90 3.37 -20.97
N GLU A 14 2.02 2.65 -21.17
CA GLU A 14 2.39 1.45 -20.41
C GLU A 14 2.56 1.73 -18.90
N ALA A 15 3.10 2.90 -18.54
CA ALA A 15 3.27 3.28 -17.14
C ALA A 15 1.92 3.56 -16.45
N PHE A 16 0.96 4.16 -17.16
CA PHE A 16 -0.40 4.36 -16.64
C PHE A 16 -1.11 3.02 -16.46
N GLU A 17 -1.04 2.11 -17.44
CA GLU A 17 -1.61 0.75 -17.32
C GLU A 17 -0.98 0.01 -16.13
N SER A 18 0.35 -0.02 -16.06
CA SER A 18 1.08 -0.69 -14.98
C SER A 18 0.77 -0.12 -13.58
N ALA A 19 0.58 1.21 -13.47
CA ALA A 19 0.21 1.83 -12.21
C ALA A 19 -1.20 1.44 -11.77
N ILE A 20 -2.12 1.29 -12.73
CA ILE A 20 -3.48 0.86 -12.44
C ILE A 20 -3.54 -0.62 -12.08
N ASP A 21 -2.80 -1.48 -12.79
CA ASP A 21 -2.67 -2.91 -12.44
C ASP A 21 -2.09 -3.08 -11.03
N LEU A 22 -1.10 -2.26 -10.67
CA LEU A 22 -0.54 -2.25 -9.32
C LEU A 22 -1.57 -1.82 -8.27
N ALA A 23 -2.40 -0.80 -8.56
CA ALA A 23 -3.49 -0.42 -7.69
C ALA A 23 -4.49 -1.57 -7.49
N GLN A 24 -4.87 -2.28 -8.56
CA GLN A 24 -5.71 -3.48 -8.46
C GLN A 24 -5.06 -4.57 -7.59
N HIS A 25 -3.77 -4.83 -7.79
CA HIS A 25 -3.06 -5.86 -7.02
C HIS A 25 -3.02 -5.54 -5.52
N ILE A 26 -2.82 -4.27 -5.14
CA ILE A 26 -2.89 -3.84 -3.74
C ILE A 26 -4.28 -4.10 -3.16
N LEU A 27 -5.33 -3.85 -3.94
CA LEU A 27 -6.71 -4.10 -3.53
C LEU A 27 -7.04 -5.60 -3.41
N GLU A 28 -6.43 -6.46 -4.23
CA GLU A 28 -6.47 -7.91 -4.06
C GLU A 28 -5.77 -8.36 -2.76
N ASN A 29 -4.61 -7.77 -2.46
CA ASN A 29 -3.90 -8.00 -1.19
C ASN A 29 -4.74 -7.52 0.01
N ALA A 30 -5.49 -6.42 -0.12
CA ALA A 30 -6.44 -5.97 0.91
C ALA A 30 -7.55 -7.00 1.15
N ASN A 31 -8.09 -7.64 0.10
CA ASN A 31 -9.05 -8.72 0.27
C ASN A 31 -8.48 -9.92 1.03
N ALA A 32 -7.24 -10.30 0.72
CA ALA A 32 -6.55 -11.37 1.45
C ALA A 32 -6.37 -11.00 2.93
N TYR A 33 -6.02 -9.74 3.21
CA TYR A 33 -5.94 -9.21 4.57
C TYR A 33 -7.29 -9.31 5.31
N HIS A 34 -8.39 -8.86 4.69
CA HIS A 34 -9.73 -8.91 5.30
C HIS A 34 -10.22 -10.34 5.53
N ALA A 35 -9.93 -11.26 4.60
CA ALA A 35 -10.24 -12.68 4.80
C ALA A 35 -9.53 -13.23 6.04
N LEU A 36 -8.23 -12.92 6.21
CA LEU A 36 -7.46 -13.31 7.39
C LEU A 36 -7.96 -12.65 8.67
N ALA A 37 -8.45 -11.41 8.61
CA ALA A 37 -9.00 -10.70 9.75
C ALA A 37 -10.34 -11.29 10.23
N SER A 38 -11.10 -11.95 9.35
CA SER A 38 -12.41 -12.53 9.66
C SER A 38 -12.38 -13.87 10.40
N GLU A 39 -11.24 -14.56 10.38
CA GLU A 39 -11.05 -15.85 11.05
C GLU A 39 -10.21 -15.70 12.33
N ASP A 40 -10.33 -16.65 13.27
CA ASP A 40 -9.51 -16.68 14.49
C ASP A 40 -8.69 -17.98 14.52
N PHE A 41 -7.39 -17.88 14.27
CA PHE A 41 -6.49 -19.02 14.24
C PHE A 41 -5.07 -18.65 14.71
N PRO A 42 -4.28 -19.62 15.22
CA PRO A 42 -2.91 -19.35 15.66
C PRO A 42 -2.03 -18.81 14.53
N GLY A 43 -1.42 -17.64 14.75
CA GLY A 43 -0.55 -16.99 13.75
C GLY A 43 -1.27 -16.05 12.79
N ARG A 44 -2.58 -15.83 12.96
CA ARG A 44 -3.37 -14.86 12.19
C ARG A 44 -2.69 -13.50 12.10
N ASP A 45 -2.32 -12.90 13.22
CA ASP A 45 -1.76 -11.55 13.25
C ASP A 45 -0.38 -11.47 12.58
N ARG A 46 0.40 -12.56 12.61
CA ARG A 46 1.64 -12.68 11.84
C ARG A 46 1.38 -12.69 10.34
N MET A 47 0.36 -13.42 9.89
CA MET A 47 -0.01 -13.48 8.47
C MET A 47 -0.61 -12.14 7.99
N ARG A 48 -1.51 -11.54 8.78
CA ARG A 48 -2.04 -10.18 8.53
C ARG A 48 -0.93 -9.16 8.41
N PHE A 49 0.04 -9.19 9.31
CA PHE A 49 1.17 -8.28 9.27
C PHE A 49 2.07 -8.53 8.06
N ALA A 50 2.30 -9.78 7.66
CA ALA A 50 3.05 -10.10 6.44
C ALA A 50 2.38 -9.55 5.18
N VAL A 51 1.06 -9.70 5.05
CA VAL A 51 0.28 -9.12 3.94
C VAL A 51 0.32 -7.59 3.99
N LEU A 52 0.18 -6.99 5.18
CA LEU A 52 0.28 -5.54 5.34
C LEU A 52 1.63 -4.98 4.89
N LEU A 53 2.75 -5.66 5.15
CA LEU A 53 4.05 -5.23 4.67
C LEU A 53 4.17 -5.25 3.15
N VAL A 54 3.57 -6.26 2.49
CA VAL A 54 3.50 -6.31 1.02
C VAL A 54 2.68 -5.15 0.48
N MET A 55 1.50 -4.90 1.06
CA MET A 55 0.65 -3.76 0.70
C MET A 55 1.38 -2.42 0.85
N LEU A 56 2.15 -2.22 1.92
CA LEU A 56 2.96 -1.01 2.12
C LEU A 56 4.09 -0.89 1.10
N GLU A 57 4.77 -1.99 0.78
CA GLU A 57 5.81 -1.99 -0.25
C GLU A 57 5.24 -1.60 -1.62
N GLU A 58 4.11 -2.18 -2.00
CA GLU A 58 3.44 -1.91 -3.27
C GLU A 58 2.84 -0.51 -3.34
N ALA A 59 2.24 -0.02 -2.25
CA ALA A 59 1.74 1.35 -2.17
C ALA A 59 2.86 2.39 -2.39
N GLY A 60 4.06 2.12 -1.88
CA GLY A 60 5.22 3.00 -2.12
C GLY A 60 5.63 3.08 -3.58
N LYS A 61 5.54 1.94 -4.29
CA LYS A 61 5.77 1.87 -5.74
C LYS A 61 4.67 2.64 -6.49
N LEU A 62 3.41 2.44 -6.11
CA LEU A 62 2.26 3.11 -6.70
C LEU A 62 2.38 4.63 -6.59
N TYR A 63 2.69 5.16 -5.40
CA TYR A 63 2.86 6.61 -5.21
C TYR A 63 3.96 7.22 -6.09
N ASN A 64 5.06 6.47 -6.27
CA ASN A 64 6.13 6.92 -7.16
C ASN A 64 5.67 6.94 -8.63
N MET A 65 4.99 5.88 -9.08
CA MET A 65 4.47 5.80 -10.45
C MET A 65 3.43 6.88 -10.73
N VAL A 66 2.49 7.13 -9.81
CA VAL A 66 1.50 8.21 -9.92
C VAL A 66 2.19 9.55 -10.11
N ARG A 67 3.18 9.87 -9.27
CA ARG A 67 3.93 11.14 -9.36
C ARG A 67 4.61 11.30 -10.71
N GLU A 68 5.19 10.24 -11.26
CA GLU A 68 5.93 10.30 -12.51
C GLU A 68 4.99 10.33 -13.72
N CYS A 69 3.84 9.66 -13.64
CA CYS A 69 2.74 9.78 -14.60
C CYS A 69 2.18 11.21 -14.63
N GLU A 70 1.96 11.83 -13.47
CA GLU A 70 1.53 13.24 -13.38
C GLU A 70 2.55 14.20 -14.01
N LYS A 71 3.85 13.99 -13.73
CA LYS A 71 4.90 14.81 -14.32
C LYS A 71 4.88 14.67 -15.84
N ALA A 72 4.88 13.44 -16.35
CA ALA A 72 4.85 13.19 -17.79
C ALA A 72 3.61 13.81 -18.46
N ALA A 73 2.45 13.72 -17.80
CA ALA A 73 1.21 14.38 -18.25
C ALA A 73 1.34 15.90 -18.35
N LYS A 74 2.00 16.54 -17.39
CA LYS A 74 2.17 18.01 -17.35
C LYS A 74 3.25 18.54 -18.29
N SER A 75 4.16 17.69 -18.74
CA SER A 75 5.39 18.09 -19.47
C SER A 75 5.50 17.50 -20.88
N ASP A 76 4.43 16.84 -21.36
CA ASP A 76 4.35 16.18 -22.66
C ASP A 76 5.49 15.18 -22.94
N TYR A 77 6.10 14.61 -21.90
CA TYR A 77 7.11 13.55 -22.09
C TYR A 77 6.44 12.22 -22.46
N LEU A 78 7.03 11.54 -23.45
CA LEU A 78 6.61 10.19 -23.87
C LEU A 78 7.07 9.09 -22.91
N SER A 79 8.05 9.38 -22.05
CA SER A 79 8.65 8.40 -21.13
C SER A 79 8.47 8.83 -19.67
N VAL A 80 8.01 7.91 -18.84
CA VAL A 80 7.94 8.07 -17.39
C VAL A 80 9.24 7.54 -16.79
N ARG A 81 9.76 8.18 -15.73
CA ARG A 81 10.97 7.69 -15.04
C ARG A 81 10.54 7.00 -13.77
N VAL A 82 10.87 5.72 -13.61
CA VAL A 82 10.54 5.03 -12.37
C VAL A 82 11.83 4.60 -11.67
N GLU A 83 11.94 4.98 -10.41
CA GLU A 83 13.03 4.56 -9.53
C GLU A 83 12.96 3.03 -9.33
N ASN A 84 14.11 2.40 -9.06
CA ASN A 84 14.25 0.95 -8.92
C ASN A 84 13.12 0.29 -8.08
N TYR A 85 12.34 -0.58 -8.73
CA TYR A 85 11.20 -1.31 -8.13
C TYR A 85 11.59 -2.37 -7.10
N TYR A 86 12.86 -2.78 -7.06
CA TYR A 86 13.35 -3.85 -6.20
C TYR A 86 13.83 -3.36 -4.83
N ASP A 87 13.84 -2.04 -4.58
CA ASP A 87 14.16 -1.51 -3.25
C ASP A 87 12.92 -1.53 -2.34
N ASN A 88 12.62 -2.74 -1.84
CA ASN A 88 11.48 -2.99 -0.97
C ASN A 88 11.53 -2.15 0.32
N CYS A 89 12.75 -1.86 0.81
CA CYS A 89 12.98 -1.01 1.98
C CYS A 89 12.46 0.40 1.78
N LEU A 90 12.92 1.02 0.70
CA LEU A 90 12.65 2.42 0.41
C LEU A 90 11.16 2.61 0.12
N ASN A 91 10.58 1.70 -0.66
CA ASN A 91 9.17 1.74 -1.03
C ASN A 91 8.28 1.60 0.20
N GLY A 92 8.50 0.57 1.02
CA GLY A 92 7.71 0.36 2.24
C GLY A 92 7.82 1.51 3.25
N ARG A 93 9.02 2.06 3.47
CA ARG A 93 9.22 3.21 4.36
C ARG A 93 8.52 4.48 3.86
N ARG A 94 8.61 4.77 2.56
CA ARG A 94 7.96 5.95 1.95
C ARG A 94 6.45 5.85 2.08
N ALA A 95 5.88 4.69 1.73
CA ALA A 95 4.44 4.45 1.84
C ALA A 95 3.95 4.63 3.27
N LEU A 96 4.64 3.99 4.23
CA LEU A 96 4.26 4.05 5.63
C LEU A 96 4.33 5.47 6.20
N ALA A 97 5.37 6.23 5.85
CA ALA A 97 5.48 7.62 6.26
C ALA A 97 4.32 8.46 5.72
N GLN A 98 3.94 8.27 4.46
CA GLN A 98 2.83 8.97 3.83
C GLN A 98 1.49 8.61 4.48
N ILE A 99 1.22 7.32 4.68
CA ILE A 99 -0.01 6.81 5.30
C ILE A 99 -0.15 7.30 6.75
N LEU A 100 0.94 7.29 7.53
CA LEU A 100 0.90 7.79 8.90
C LEU A 100 0.60 9.29 8.97
N GLU A 101 1.11 10.09 8.02
CA GLU A 101 0.79 11.50 7.95
C GLU A 101 -0.68 11.73 7.55
N GLU A 102 -1.21 10.96 6.61
CA GLU A 102 -2.63 11.02 6.23
C GLU A 102 -3.55 10.66 7.40
N LEU A 103 -3.27 9.57 8.11
CA LEU A 103 -4.01 9.18 9.32
C LEU A 103 -3.95 10.31 10.36
N ARG A 104 -2.78 10.93 10.54
CA ARG A 104 -2.64 12.08 11.44
C ARG A 104 -3.46 13.28 11.01
N VAL A 105 -3.56 13.56 9.71
CA VAL A 105 -4.38 14.65 9.17
C VAL A 105 -5.86 14.36 9.39
N ILE A 106 -6.30 13.13 9.16
CA ILE A 106 -7.68 12.68 9.40
C ILE A 106 -8.04 12.80 10.89
N ASP A 107 -7.16 12.34 11.78
CA ASP A 107 -7.38 12.42 13.24
C ASP A 107 -7.51 13.89 13.70
N LYS A 108 -6.64 14.78 13.20
CA LYS A 108 -6.73 16.23 13.46
C LYS A 108 -8.04 16.82 12.95
N ALA A 109 -8.45 16.47 11.73
CA ALA A 109 -9.72 16.94 11.17
C ALA A 109 -10.92 16.46 12.01
N GLY A 110 -10.89 15.21 12.47
CA GLY A 110 -11.90 14.66 13.38
C GLY A 110 -11.99 15.41 14.71
N GLN A 111 -10.84 15.78 15.31
CA GLN A 111 -10.80 16.60 16.52
C GLN A 111 -11.41 18.00 16.31
N VAL A 112 -11.08 18.66 15.19
CA VAL A 112 -11.63 19.98 14.83
C VAL A 112 -13.15 19.94 14.63
N LEU A 113 -13.68 18.82 14.11
CA LEU A 113 -15.10 18.61 13.89
C LEU A 113 -15.87 18.14 15.14
N GLY A 114 -15.25 18.16 16.32
CA GLY A 114 -15.90 17.81 17.60
C GLY A 114 -15.87 16.33 17.96
N GLY A 115 -15.05 15.53 17.27
CA GLY A 115 -14.72 14.17 17.68
C GLY A 115 -13.96 14.15 19.02
N LYS A 116 -14.10 13.06 19.78
CA LYS A 116 -13.27 12.83 20.99
C LYS A 116 -11.79 12.87 20.60
N GLU A 117 -10.92 13.31 21.53
CA GLU A 117 -9.46 13.21 21.38
C GLU A 117 -9.09 11.77 21.01
N ALA A 118 -8.86 11.51 19.73
CA ALA A 118 -8.13 10.33 19.31
C ALA A 118 -6.72 10.52 19.84
N GLY A 119 -6.37 9.74 20.89
CA GLY A 119 -5.03 9.74 21.44
C GLY A 119 -4.02 9.59 20.31
N GLN A 120 -2.98 10.43 20.32
CA GLN A 120 -1.94 10.41 19.31
C GLN A 120 -1.43 8.98 19.18
N LEU A 121 -1.70 8.34 18.04
CA LEU A 121 -1.32 6.95 17.79
C LEU A 121 0.19 6.84 18.06
N PRO A 122 0.62 6.04 19.06
CA PRO A 122 2.04 5.86 19.29
C PRO A 122 2.66 5.30 18.01
N GLY A 123 3.81 5.85 17.62
CA GLY A 123 4.52 5.40 16.44
C GLY A 123 4.73 3.89 16.53
N PRO A 124 4.28 3.08 15.55
CA PRO A 124 4.37 1.63 15.62
C PRO A 124 5.81 1.18 15.95
N ASP A 125 5.97 0.23 16.85
CA ASP A 125 7.31 -0.23 17.26
C ASP A 125 8.10 -0.83 16.09
N PHE A 126 7.42 -1.40 15.09
CA PHE A 126 8.06 -1.87 13.85
C PHE A 126 8.69 -0.75 13.00
N LEU A 127 8.42 0.54 13.29
CA LEU A 127 9.15 1.67 12.67
C LEU A 127 10.62 1.73 13.07
N ARG A 128 10.97 1.13 14.22
CA ARG A 128 12.36 1.06 14.70
C ARG A 128 13.16 -0.05 14.01
N GLU A 129 12.48 -0.91 13.27
CA GLU A 129 13.05 -2.06 12.60
C GLU A 129 13.42 -1.73 11.14
N ASP A 130 14.36 -2.49 10.58
CA ASP A 130 14.69 -2.35 9.17
C ASP A 130 13.66 -3.07 8.30
N PHE A 131 12.90 -2.30 7.51
CA PHE A 131 11.79 -2.79 6.70
C PHE A 131 12.20 -3.94 5.77
N CYS A 132 13.43 -3.87 5.22
CA CYS A 132 14.04 -4.91 4.40
C CYS A 132 14.03 -6.30 5.06
N THR A 133 14.28 -6.33 6.37
CA THR A 133 14.47 -7.58 7.13
C THR A 133 13.18 -8.11 7.73
N LEU A 134 12.11 -7.30 7.76
CA LEU A 134 10.83 -7.67 8.37
C LEU A 134 10.19 -8.88 7.68
N LYS A 135 10.24 -8.94 6.34
CA LYS A 135 9.67 -10.07 5.57
C LYS A 135 10.36 -11.39 5.92
N GLU A 136 11.69 -11.42 5.93
CA GLU A 136 12.43 -12.63 6.25
C GLU A 136 12.25 -13.03 7.71
N ARG A 137 12.25 -12.05 8.62
CA ARG A 137 11.96 -12.26 10.05
C ARG A 137 10.56 -12.83 10.27
N LEU A 138 9.58 -12.42 9.48
CA LEU A 138 8.20 -12.92 9.56
C LEU A 138 8.00 -14.26 8.86
N LEU A 139 8.71 -14.57 7.77
CA LEU A 139 8.50 -15.82 7.02
C LEU A 139 9.37 -16.97 7.53
N TYR A 140 10.64 -16.69 7.82
CA TYR A 140 11.65 -17.71 8.12
C TYR A 140 12.03 -17.77 9.60
N MET A 141 11.17 -17.24 10.48
CA MET A 141 11.42 -17.30 11.92
C MET A 141 11.54 -18.76 12.39
N PRO A 142 12.70 -19.20 12.94
CA PRO A 142 12.84 -20.53 13.50
C PRO A 142 11.95 -20.67 14.73
N LEU A 143 11.22 -21.78 14.81
CA LEU A 143 10.12 -22.08 15.73
C LEU A 143 10.54 -22.32 17.19
N ASP A 144 11.63 -21.71 17.64
CA ASP A 144 12.19 -21.96 18.97
C ASP A 144 11.40 -21.19 20.04
N ARG A 145 10.69 -21.95 20.88
CA ARG A 145 9.54 -21.50 21.69
C ARG A 145 9.90 -20.69 22.95
N SER A 146 11.18 -20.53 23.29
CA SER A 146 11.58 -20.12 24.64
C SER A 146 12.01 -18.65 24.80
N ALA A 147 12.14 -17.83 23.75
CA ALA A 147 12.76 -16.50 23.92
C ALA A 147 12.50 -15.43 22.84
N ARG A 148 11.40 -15.44 22.07
CA ARG A 148 11.29 -14.48 20.94
C ARG A 148 10.05 -13.59 20.99
N ASP A 149 10.34 -12.30 21.09
CA ASP A 149 9.39 -11.22 21.27
C ASP A 149 8.70 -10.85 19.94
N LEU A 150 7.39 -11.09 19.87
CA LEU A 150 6.50 -10.64 18.80
C LEU A 150 5.87 -9.28 19.12
N SER A 151 6.33 -8.58 20.16
CA SER A 151 5.86 -7.23 20.52
C SER A 151 5.98 -6.21 19.40
N PHE A 152 6.87 -6.42 18.44
CA PHE A 152 7.02 -5.55 17.28
C PHE A 152 5.81 -5.65 16.32
N ILE A 153 5.04 -6.74 16.37
CA ILE A 153 3.80 -6.84 15.58
C ILE A 153 2.81 -5.84 16.19
N PRO A 154 2.34 -4.85 15.40
CA PRO A 154 1.40 -3.86 15.89
C PRO A 154 0.07 -4.49 16.31
N SER A 155 -0.71 -3.77 17.13
CA SER A 155 -2.04 -4.22 17.52
C SER A 155 -2.93 -4.43 16.29
N GLY A 156 -3.89 -5.35 16.39
CA GLY A 156 -4.86 -5.61 15.33
C GLY A 156 -5.56 -4.34 14.84
N GLU A 157 -5.97 -3.47 15.76
CA GLU A 157 -6.60 -2.19 15.43
C GLU A 157 -5.68 -1.27 14.61
N LEU A 158 -4.39 -1.21 14.95
CA LEU A 158 -3.43 -0.41 14.18
C LEU A 158 -3.20 -1.03 12.79
N MET A 159 -3.09 -2.36 12.70
CA MET A 159 -3.00 -3.03 11.41
C MET A 159 -4.23 -2.76 10.53
N ASP A 160 -5.43 -2.78 11.10
CA ASP A 160 -6.68 -2.52 10.37
C ASP A 160 -6.77 -1.09 9.85
N ARG A 161 -6.35 -0.10 10.66
CA ARG A 161 -6.26 1.30 10.22
C ARG A 161 -5.26 1.49 9.08
N LEU A 162 -4.09 0.87 9.20
CA LEU A 162 -3.05 0.95 8.15
C LEU A 162 -3.52 0.26 6.87
N ALA A 163 -4.09 -0.95 6.95
CA ALA A 163 -4.62 -1.68 5.80
C ALA A 163 -5.75 -0.90 5.12
N GLY A 164 -6.70 -0.35 5.88
CA GLY A 164 -7.79 0.46 5.35
C GLY A 164 -7.30 1.76 4.68
N ALA A 165 -6.25 2.40 5.22
CA ALA A 165 -5.65 3.56 4.58
C ALA A 165 -4.94 3.19 3.27
N VAL A 166 -4.19 2.09 3.23
CA VAL A 166 -3.58 1.59 1.98
C VAL A 166 -4.65 1.29 0.93
N GLU A 167 -5.70 0.57 1.31
CA GLU A 167 -6.83 0.22 0.42
C GLU A 167 -7.50 1.48 -0.15
N HIS A 168 -7.82 2.46 0.71
CA HIS A 168 -8.41 3.72 0.30
C HIS A 168 -7.54 4.47 -0.71
N ASN A 169 -6.24 4.57 -0.44
CA ASN A 169 -5.31 5.26 -1.31
C ASN A 169 -5.06 4.54 -2.63
N ALA A 170 -5.01 3.21 -2.63
CA ALA A 170 -4.89 2.43 -3.86
C ALA A 170 -6.11 2.64 -4.76
N LEU A 171 -7.32 2.64 -4.19
CA LEU A 171 -8.54 2.93 -4.93
C LEU A 171 -8.52 4.36 -5.50
N ALA A 172 -8.23 5.36 -4.67
CA ALA A 172 -8.18 6.76 -5.08
C ALA A 172 -7.12 7.01 -6.16
N ALA A 173 -5.94 6.40 -6.04
CA ALA A 173 -4.87 6.49 -7.03
C ALA A 173 -5.28 5.85 -8.36
N GLY A 174 -5.94 4.69 -8.33
CA GLY A 174 -6.45 4.02 -9.53
C GLY A 174 -7.50 4.87 -10.26
N GLU A 175 -8.49 5.42 -9.53
CA GLU A 175 -9.50 6.33 -10.08
C GLU A 175 -8.86 7.59 -10.67
N TYR A 176 -7.92 8.20 -9.95
CA TYR A 176 -7.20 9.38 -10.41
C TYR A 176 -6.42 9.13 -11.70
N LEU A 177 -5.67 8.01 -11.76
CA LEU A 177 -4.88 7.64 -12.95
C LEU A 177 -5.78 7.36 -14.15
N HIS A 178 -6.91 6.70 -13.94
CA HIS A 178 -7.91 6.48 -14.99
C HIS A 178 -8.44 7.80 -15.55
N ASP A 179 -8.87 8.72 -14.68
CA ASP A 179 -9.41 10.02 -15.10
C ASP A 179 -8.34 10.89 -15.78
N LEU A 180 -7.11 10.89 -15.27
CA LEU A 180 -5.97 11.58 -15.89
C LEU A 180 -5.65 10.99 -17.27
N GLY A 181 -5.59 9.66 -17.39
CA GLY A 181 -5.34 9.00 -18.67
C GLY A 181 -6.41 9.32 -19.70
N LYS A 182 -7.68 9.29 -19.31
CA LYS A 182 -8.81 9.67 -20.15
C LYS A 182 -8.73 11.13 -20.61
N ALA A 183 -8.37 12.06 -19.72
CA ALA A 183 -8.21 13.48 -20.06
C ALA A 183 -7.09 13.70 -21.09
N LEU A 184 -6.06 12.86 -21.09
CA LEU A 184 -4.94 12.89 -22.03
C LEU A 184 -5.22 12.15 -23.35
N GLY A 185 -6.43 11.58 -23.51
CA GLY A 185 -6.79 10.81 -24.70
C GLY A 185 -6.14 9.43 -24.77
N LEU A 186 -5.61 8.92 -23.65
CA LEU A 186 -5.16 7.54 -23.54
C LEU A 186 -6.42 6.66 -23.52
N TRP A 187 -6.52 5.68 -24.42
CA TRP A 187 -7.66 4.75 -24.51
C TRP A 187 -7.60 3.68 -23.41
N ILE A 188 -7.33 4.12 -22.18
CA ILE A 188 -7.26 3.28 -21.00
C ILE A 188 -8.69 3.11 -20.50
N THR A 189 -9.25 1.91 -20.68
CA THR A 189 -10.59 1.56 -20.20
C THR A 189 -10.45 0.82 -18.89
N LEU A 190 -10.85 1.42 -17.78
CA LEU A 190 -10.84 0.76 -16.48
C LEU A 190 -12.05 1.17 -15.65
N GLU A 191 -12.86 0.18 -15.28
CA GLU A 191 -13.97 0.36 -14.35
C GLU A 191 -13.62 -0.26 -13.00
N LEU A 192 -12.73 0.39 -12.23
CA LEU A 192 -12.40 0.01 -10.85
C LEU A 192 -13.62 0.15 -9.94
N LYS A 193 -14.58 -0.76 -10.06
CA LYS A 193 -15.79 -0.78 -9.23
C LYS A 193 -15.72 -1.97 -8.29
N PRO A 194 -15.88 -1.74 -6.98
CA PRO A 194 -15.97 -2.82 -6.02
C PRO A 194 -17.22 -3.65 -6.32
N ARG A 195 -17.05 -4.86 -6.87
CA ARG A 195 -18.15 -5.78 -7.14
C ARG A 195 -18.45 -6.55 -5.85
N LYS A 196 -19.39 -6.02 -5.05
CA LYS A 196 -19.95 -6.75 -3.90
C LYS A 196 -20.76 -7.94 -4.42
N GLY A 197 -20.28 -9.15 -4.19
CA GLY A 197 -21.12 -10.35 -4.33
C GLY A 197 -22.13 -10.37 -3.18
N GLU A 198 -23.42 -10.31 -3.47
CA GLU A 198 -24.45 -10.52 -2.44
C GLU A 198 -24.29 -11.93 -1.83
N GLY A 199 -24.04 -11.98 -0.52
CA GLY A 199 -23.98 -13.23 0.26
C GLY A 199 -22.66 -14.02 0.21
N GLY A 200 -21.60 -13.51 -0.42
CA GLY A 200 -20.26 -14.13 -0.42
C GLY A 200 -19.34 -13.60 0.70
N PRO A 201 -18.20 -14.26 0.97
CA PRO A 201 -17.19 -13.77 1.93
C PRO A 201 -16.77 -12.33 1.57
N HIS A 202 -16.25 -11.59 2.56
CA HIS A 202 -15.88 -10.17 2.50
C HIS A 202 -14.81 -9.77 1.45
N SER A 203 -14.55 -10.59 0.43
CA SER A 203 -13.67 -10.25 -0.69
C SER A 203 -14.43 -9.43 -1.75
N ILE A 204 -13.88 -8.26 -2.06
CA ILE A 204 -14.38 -7.35 -3.10
C ILE A 204 -13.61 -7.66 -4.40
N ARG A 205 -14.29 -8.10 -5.46
CA ARG A 205 -13.62 -8.20 -6.76
C ARG A 205 -13.58 -6.82 -7.43
N TYR A 206 -12.40 -6.41 -7.85
CA TYR A 206 -12.18 -5.24 -8.70
C TYR A 206 -12.15 -5.73 -10.16
N VAL A 207 -12.74 -4.96 -11.07
CA VAL A 207 -12.82 -5.26 -12.53
C VAL A 207 -12.16 -4.10 -13.28
#